data_AF-A0A1F2QQF0-F1
#
_entry.id   AF-A0A1F2QQF0-F1
#
_cell.length_a   1.000
_cell.length_b   1.000
_cell.length_c   1.000
_cell.angle_alpha   90.00
_cell.angle_beta   90.00
_cell.angle_gamma   90.00
#
_symmetry.space_group_name_H-M   'P 1'
#
loop_
_entity.id
_entity.type
_entity.pdbx_description
1 polymer ?
#
loop_
_entity_poly.entity_id
_entity_poly.type
_entity_poly.pdbx_seq_one_letter_code
_entity_poly.pdbx_strand_id
1 'polypeptide(L)'
;MLAHARRRRDPGERIIEAMLFLLREIPADPRLGPLFKKGREDGRGMYSVVTMEVSHHALRAVNEEGGTLTAREVDELAELILRLLHSFLTEPGTRPRTEPELRALLKRWLLPAIRPRAA
;
A
#
# COMPACT_ATOMS: atom_id res chain seq x y z
N MET A 1 9.97 -5.07 -6.71
CA MET A 1 8.79 -4.19 -6.54
C MET A 1 8.56 -3.26 -7.73
N LEU A 2 9.44 -2.28 -7.99
CA LEU A 2 9.28 -1.30 -9.09
C LEU A 2 9.15 -1.93 -10.49
N ALA A 3 9.86 -3.02 -10.78
CA ALA A 3 9.83 -3.68 -12.09
C ALA A 3 8.47 -4.33 -12.46
N HIS A 4 7.73 -4.86 -11.47
CA HIS A 4 6.40 -5.43 -11.71
C HIS A 4 5.35 -4.34 -11.90
N ALA A 5 5.43 -3.26 -11.12
CA ALA A 5 4.55 -2.10 -11.23
C ALA A 5 4.78 -1.31 -12.54
N ARG A 6 6.04 -1.15 -12.99
CA ARG A 6 6.41 -0.37 -14.19
C ARG A 6 5.73 -0.78 -15.51
N ARG A 7 5.11 -1.97 -15.59
CA ARG A 7 4.32 -2.38 -16.77
C ARG A 7 2.98 -1.65 -16.88
N ARG A 8 2.49 -1.04 -15.80
CA ARG A 8 1.29 -0.20 -15.79
C ARG A 8 1.68 1.25 -16.06
N ARG A 9 1.04 1.88 -17.05
CA ARG A 9 1.28 3.30 -17.36
C ARG A 9 0.60 4.24 -16.36
N ASP A 10 -0.46 3.80 -15.71
CA ASP A 10 -1.23 4.59 -14.74
C ASP A 10 -0.58 4.53 -13.34
N PRO A 11 -0.17 5.66 -12.75
CA PRO A 11 0.44 5.71 -11.42
C PRO A 11 -0.43 5.13 -10.31
N GLY A 12 -1.75 5.33 -10.38
CA GLY A 12 -2.68 4.75 -9.41
C GLY A 12 -2.74 3.23 -9.49
N GLU A 13 -2.73 2.66 -10.70
CA GLU A 13 -2.62 1.21 -10.86
C GLU A 13 -1.30 0.66 -10.33
N ARG A 14 -0.19 1.39 -10.50
CA ARG A 14 1.11 1.01 -9.94
C ARG A 14 1.09 0.94 -8.42
N ILE A 15 0.48 1.92 -7.77
CA ILE A 15 0.31 1.96 -6.31
C ILE A 15 -0.51 0.76 -5.84
N ILE A 16 -1.62 0.45 -6.51
CA ILE A 16 -2.47 -0.68 -6.13
C ILE A 16 -1.75 -2.02 -6.27
N GLU A 17 -1.03 -2.25 -7.38
CA GLU A 17 -0.25 -3.48 -7.54
C GLU A 17 0.90 -3.57 -6.52
N ALA A 18 1.48 -2.43 -6.14
CA ALA A 18 2.47 -2.39 -5.08
C ALA A 18 1.88 -2.79 -3.71
N MET A 19 0.66 -2.33 -3.39
CA MET A 19 -0.05 -2.75 -2.18
C MET A 19 -0.34 -4.25 -2.20
N LEU A 20 -0.88 -4.78 -3.29
CA LEU A 20 -1.18 -6.22 -3.42
C LEU A 20 0.06 -7.08 -3.28
N PHE A 21 1.18 -6.65 -3.88
CA PHE A 21 2.48 -7.29 -3.72
C PHE A 21 2.86 -7.35 -2.24
N LEU A 22 2.84 -6.22 -1.52
CA LEU A 22 3.21 -6.20 -0.10
C LEU A 22 2.30 -7.08 0.76
N LEU A 23 0.98 -7.04 0.53
CA LEU A 23 0.01 -7.86 1.26
C LEU A 23 0.18 -9.36 1.02
N ARG A 24 0.78 -9.76 -0.10
CA ARG A 24 1.12 -11.15 -0.39
C ARG A 24 2.48 -11.55 0.19
N GLU A 25 3.51 -10.73 -0.04
CA GLU A 25 4.89 -11.09 0.31
C GLU A 25 5.17 -10.97 1.81
N ILE A 26 4.64 -9.94 2.49
CA ILE A 26 4.94 -9.71 3.91
C ILE A 26 4.49 -10.90 4.80
N PRO A 27 3.27 -11.44 4.69
CA PRO A 27 2.86 -12.60 5.47
C PRO A 27 3.62 -13.89 5.10
N ALA A 28 4.10 -13.98 3.87
CA ALA A 28 4.85 -15.13 3.35
C ALA A 28 6.33 -15.11 3.74
N ASP A 29 6.88 -13.92 4.05
CA ASP A 29 8.27 -13.77 4.46
C ASP A 29 8.52 -14.41 5.84
N PRO A 30 9.45 -15.38 5.97
CA PRO A 30 9.72 -16.06 7.24
C PRO A 30 10.20 -15.15 8.38
N ARG A 31 10.79 -14.00 8.06
CA ARG A 31 11.31 -13.01 9.02
C ARG A 31 10.23 -12.01 9.42
N LEU A 32 9.37 -11.61 8.48
CA LEU A 32 8.34 -10.58 8.72
C LEU A 32 7.01 -11.19 9.18
N GLY A 33 6.56 -12.28 8.59
CA GLY A 33 5.25 -12.90 8.83
C GLY A 33 4.96 -13.23 10.30
N PRO A 34 5.87 -13.86 11.08
CA PRO A 34 5.64 -14.15 12.49
C PRO A 34 5.39 -12.90 13.34
N LEU A 35 5.93 -11.77 12.92
CA LEU A 35 5.83 -10.55 13.68
C LEU A 35 4.42 -9.93 13.60
N PHE A 36 3.68 -10.17 12.53
CA PHE A 36 2.29 -9.74 12.39
C PHE A 36 1.29 -10.69 13.07
N LYS A 37 1.71 -11.92 13.41
CA LYS A 37 0.86 -12.93 14.10
C LYS A 37 0.85 -12.77 15.62
N LYS A 38 1.92 -12.23 16.20
CA LYS A 38 1.98 -11.94 17.64
C LYS A 38 1.40 -10.55 17.90
N GLY A 39 0.07 -10.45 17.89
CA GLY A 39 -0.62 -9.33 18.52
C GLY A 39 -0.34 -9.35 20.02
N ARG A 40 0.74 -8.71 20.47
CA ARG A 40 1.01 -8.48 21.90
C ARG A 40 1.49 -7.06 22.12
N GLU A 41 0.49 -6.25 22.48
CA GLU A 41 0.50 -5.08 23.37
C GLU A 41 1.33 -3.85 23.00
N ASP A 42 2.37 -3.96 22.17
CA ASP A 42 3.23 -2.82 21.80
C ASP A 42 3.18 -2.53 20.29
N GLY A 43 1.99 -2.25 19.74
CA GLY A 43 1.75 -1.91 18.32
C GLY A 43 2.56 -0.73 17.74
N ARG A 44 3.58 -0.25 18.45
CA ARG A 44 4.59 0.74 18.05
C ARG A 44 5.88 0.14 17.47
N GLY A 45 6.16 -1.14 17.66
CA GLY A 45 7.52 -1.67 17.50
C GLY A 45 8.04 -1.90 16.07
N MET A 46 7.18 -1.89 15.03
CA MET A 46 7.57 -2.61 13.81
C MET A 46 7.29 -1.96 12.47
N TYR A 47 6.45 -0.93 12.46
CA TYR A 47 6.59 0.14 11.47
C TYR A 47 7.66 1.07 12.00
N SER A 48 8.91 0.58 12.03
CA SER A 48 10.06 1.48 12.22
C SER A 48 9.84 2.65 11.27
N VAL A 49 10.03 3.88 11.76
CA VAL A 49 9.91 5.13 10.99
C VAL A 49 10.60 4.99 9.62
N VAL A 50 11.68 4.22 9.57
CA VAL A 50 12.44 3.85 8.35
C VAL A 50 11.58 3.11 7.30
N THR A 51 10.71 2.18 7.68
CA THR A 51 9.80 1.46 6.75
C THR A 51 8.69 2.37 6.24
N MET A 52 8.22 3.32 7.06
CA MET A 52 7.25 4.34 6.63
C MET A 52 7.90 5.34 5.67
N GLU A 53 9.10 5.84 5.98
CA GLU A 53 9.84 6.77 5.12
C GLU A 53 10.20 6.14 3.76
N VAL A 54 10.64 4.89 3.72
CA VAL A 54 10.90 4.17 2.46
C VAL A 54 9.62 4.01 1.65
N SER A 55 8.49 3.69 2.29
CA SER A 55 7.18 3.58 1.63
C SER A 55 6.69 4.94 1.10
N HIS A 56 6.96 6.00 1.86
CA HIS A 56 6.65 7.38 1.49
C HIS A 56 7.45 7.83 0.27
N HIS A 57 8.76 7.59 0.27
CA HIS A 57 9.63 7.85 -0.89
C HIS A 57 9.20 7.06 -2.13
N ALA A 58 8.79 5.81 -1.97
CA ALA A 58 8.30 5.00 -3.09
C ALA A 58 7.02 5.57 -3.70
N LEU A 59 6.09 6.08 -2.88
CA LEU A 59 4.85 6.71 -3.36
C LEU A 59 5.14 8.05 -4.07
N ARG A 60 6.05 8.86 -3.52
CA ARG A 60 6.53 10.09 -4.17
C ARG A 60 7.15 9.80 -5.53
N ALA A 61 8.05 8.81 -5.62
CA ALA A 61 8.66 8.41 -6.89
C ALA A 61 7.63 7.92 -7.92
N VAL A 62 6.58 7.20 -7.49
CA VAL A 62 5.51 6.78 -8.41
C VAL A 62 4.69 7.98 -8.90
N ASN A 63 4.42 8.98 -8.05
CA ASN A 63 3.72 10.19 -8.44
C ASN A 63 4.59 11.09 -9.35
N GLU A 64 5.90 11.15 -9.15
CA GLU A 64 6.83 11.87 -10.04
C GLU A 64 6.88 11.23 -11.44
N GLU A 65 6.70 9.91 -11.53
CA GLU A 65 6.60 9.17 -12.80
C GLU A 65 5.18 9.23 -13.43
N GLY A 66 4.59 10.44 -13.51
CA GLY A 66 3.38 10.73 -14.29
C GLY A 66 2.07 10.85 -13.50
N GLY A 67 2.15 11.02 -12.18
CA GLY A 67 1.01 11.35 -11.32
C GLY A 67 0.65 12.84 -11.37
N THR A 68 -0.52 13.17 -10.82
CA THR A 68 -1.05 14.54 -10.81
C THR A 68 -1.29 15.08 -9.40
N LEU A 69 -0.90 14.32 -8.37
CA LEU A 69 -1.09 14.72 -6.98
C LEU A 69 -0.05 15.77 -6.60
N THR A 70 -0.47 16.76 -5.81
CA THR A 70 0.42 17.69 -5.13
C THR A 70 1.26 16.95 -4.08
N ALA A 71 2.37 17.55 -3.65
CA ALA A 71 3.22 16.95 -2.60
C ALA A 71 2.43 16.66 -1.31
N ARG A 72 1.50 17.55 -0.94
CA ARG A 72 0.63 17.37 0.22
C ARG A 72 -0.32 16.18 0.04
N GLU A 73 -0.96 16.07 -1.12
CA GLU A 73 -1.86 14.95 -1.41
C GLU A 73 -1.11 13.61 -1.44
N VAL A 74 0.16 13.59 -1.88
CA VAL A 74 1.01 12.39 -1.81
C VAL A 74 1.28 11.99 -0.37
N ASP A 75 1.55 12.94 0.52
CA ASP A 75 1.81 12.66 1.94
C ASP A 75 0.55 12.12 2.64
N GLU A 76 -0.60 12.75 2.39
CA GLU A 76 -1.90 12.30 2.89
C GLU A 76 -2.26 10.89 2.35
N LEU A 77 -2.02 10.63 1.06
CA LEU A 77 -2.24 9.32 0.45
C LEU A 77 -1.29 8.26 1.04
N ALA A 78 -0.04 8.62 1.29
CA ALA A 78 0.92 7.71 1.88
C ALA A 78 0.55 7.31 3.30
N GLU A 79 0.09 8.26 4.12
CA GLU A 79 -0.46 7.95 5.44
C GLU A 79 -1.64 6.96 5.33
N LEU A 80 -2.58 7.22 4.42
CA LEU A 80 -3.75 6.35 4.24
C LEU A 80 -3.35 4.94 3.79
N ILE A 81 -2.45 4.81 2.81
CA ILE A 81 -1.97 3.52 2.31
C ILE A 81 -1.26 2.74 3.43
N LEU A 82 -0.43 3.41 4.24
CA LEU A 82 0.28 2.76 5.34
C LEU A 82 -0.69 2.25 6.41
N ARG A 83 -1.72 3.03 6.76
CA ARG A 83 -2.80 2.60 7.67
C ARG A 83 -3.56 1.39 7.12
N LEU A 84 -3.89 1.40 5.83
CA LEU A 84 -4.58 0.28 5.19
C LEU A 84 -3.72 -0.98 5.15
N LEU A 85 -2.46 -0.87 4.74
CA LEU A 85 -1.51 -2.00 4.74
C LEU A 85 -1.38 -2.58 6.14
N HIS A 86 -1.25 -1.74 7.15
CA HIS A 86 -1.21 -2.20 8.54
C HIS A 86 -2.46 -2.96 8.94
N SER A 87 -3.63 -2.36 8.73
CA SER A 87 -4.91 -3.01 9.04
C SER A 87 -5.06 -4.36 8.34
N PHE A 88 -4.73 -4.46 7.04
CA PHE A 88 -4.82 -5.73 6.32
C PHE A 88 -3.85 -6.80 6.84
N LEU A 89 -2.67 -6.41 7.33
CA LEU A 89 -1.64 -7.34 7.81
C LEU A 89 -1.91 -7.83 9.23
N THR A 90 -2.48 -6.99 10.10
CA THR A 90 -2.75 -7.33 11.51
C THR A 90 -4.17 -7.82 11.75
N GLU A 91 -5.13 -7.35 10.96
CA GLU A 91 -6.55 -7.65 11.08
C GLU A 91 -7.13 -8.04 9.70
N PRO A 92 -6.81 -9.21 9.15
CA PRO A 92 -7.23 -9.64 7.80
C PRO A 92 -8.77 -9.77 7.60
N GLY A 93 -9.58 -9.45 8.62
CA GLY A 93 -11.03 -9.47 8.60
C GLY A 93 -11.61 -10.88 8.66
N THR A 94 -12.93 -10.98 8.87
CA THR A 94 -13.65 -12.26 9.00
C THR A 94 -13.96 -12.93 7.65
N ARG A 95 -13.76 -12.22 6.54
CA ARG A 95 -13.98 -12.72 5.18
C ARG A 95 -12.68 -12.62 4.38
N PRO A 96 -11.92 -13.72 4.22
CA PRO A 96 -10.73 -13.71 3.39
C PRO A 96 -11.12 -13.39 1.95
N ARG A 97 -10.45 -12.39 1.36
CA ARG A 97 -10.61 -12.02 -0.05
C ARG A 97 -9.53 -12.70 -0.88
N THR A 98 -9.89 -13.16 -2.06
CA THR A 98 -8.92 -13.54 -3.09
C THR A 98 -8.18 -12.30 -3.61
N GLU A 99 -6.99 -12.47 -4.20
CA GLU A 99 -6.22 -11.35 -4.76
C GLU A 99 -7.02 -10.53 -5.80
N PRO A 100 -7.81 -11.14 -6.73
CA PRO A 100 -8.67 -10.37 -7.63
C PRO A 100 -9.75 -9.54 -6.93
N GLU A 101 -10.38 -10.06 -5.88
CA GLU A 101 -11.38 -9.33 -5.10
C GLU A 101 -10.76 -8.16 -4.33
N LEU A 102 -9.59 -8.38 -3.75
CA LEU A 102 -8.84 -7.33 -3.06
C LEU A 102 -8.38 -6.25 -4.05
N ARG A 103 -7.90 -6.63 -5.23
CA ARG A 103 -7.57 -5.70 -6.32
C ARG A 103 -8.79 -4.85 -6.72
N ALA A 104 -9.95 -5.48 -6.90
CA ALA A 104 -11.18 -4.78 -7.25
C ALA A 104 -11.63 -3.82 -6.15
N LEU A 105 -11.47 -4.21 -4.88
CA LEU A 105 -11.76 -3.35 -3.73
C LEU A 105 -10.84 -2.13 -3.69
N LEU A 106 -9.52 -2.32 -3.78
CA LEU A 106 -8.55 -1.23 -3.77
C LEU A 106 -8.74 -0.30 -4.97
N LYS A 107 -8.98 -0.84 -6.17
CA LYS A 107 -9.28 -0.03 -7.36
C LYS A 107 -10.54 0.81 -7.19
N ARG A 108 -11.62 0.24 -6.63
CA ARG A 108 -12.88 0.97 -6.46
C ARG A 108 -12.73 2.19 -5.54
N TRP A 109 -11.96 2.06 -4.47
CA TRP A 109 -11.89 3.09 -3.43
C TRP A 109 -10.70 4.04 -3.57
N LEU A 110 -9.54 3.57 -4.02
CA LEU A 110 -8.32 4.38 -4.08
C LEU A 110 -8.09 5.01 -5.44
N LEU A 111 -8.42 4.31 -6.54
CA LEU A 111 -8.09 4.79 -7.88
C LEU A 111 -8.76 6.15 -8.21
N PRO A 112 -10.01 6.43 -7.81
CA PRO A 112 -10.62 7.76 -8.00
C PRO A 112 -9.94 8.89 -7.21
N ALA A 113 -9.28 8.56 -6.09
CA ALA A 113 -8.57 9.54 -5.27
C ALA A 113 -7.16 9.85 -5.79
N ILE A 114 -6.55 8.90 -6.52
CA ILE A 114 -5.20 9.03 -7.08
C ILE A 114 -5.23 9.64 -8.49
N ARG A 115 -6.27 9.33 -9.26
CA ARG A 115 -6.44 9.85 -10.61
C ARG A 115 -6.80 11.33 -10.59
N PRO A 116 -6.48 12.06 -11.67
CA PRO A 116 -6.96 13.43 -11.84
C PRO A 116 -8.47 13.45 -11.68
N ARG A 117 -8.98 14.33 -10.81
CA ARG A 117 -10.41 14.62 -10.78
C ARG A 117 -10.75 15.24 -12.13
N ALA A 118 -11.75 14.69 -12.82
CA ALA A 118 -12.33 15.38 -13.96
C ALA A 118 -12.83 16.75 -13.46
N ALA A 119 -12.40 17.82 -14.13
CA ALA A 119 -12.90 19.17 -13.89
C ALA A 119 -14.37 19.28 -14.27
#